data_AF-A0A8J7DZP6-F1
#
_entry.id   AF-A0A8J7DZP6-F1
#
_cell.length_a   1.000
_cell.length_b   1.000
_cell.length_c   1.000
_cell.angle_alpha   90.00
_cell.angle_beta   90.00
_cell.angle_gamma   90.00
#
_symmetry.space_group_name_H-M   'P 1'
#
loop_
_entity.id
_entity.type
_entity.pdbx_description
1 polymer ?
#
loop_
_entity_poly.entity_id
_entity_poly.type
_entity_poly.pdbx_seq_one_letter_code
_entity_poly.pdbx_strand_id
1 'polypeptide(L)'
;MKQYPSIRQSRKSFQAYVFDKLDGSNLRFSWNRRQGWYEYATRTRNLPIDHKLYKIGYEYFFNVYADIIVATAKKKGWKRLDAFCEFHGDNSFAGRHDLSEQQRVTLIDLAPNTRGFLNPEEFLDLFSTVPLPKYLGQVEWNEDYIDAVRQGLIEGITFEGVVAKSATKQRMAKAKTQAWIDRIMQEFGEVEGAKIIKS
;
A
#
# COMPACT_ATOMS: atom_id res chain seq x y z
N MET A 1 12.98 13.57 3.59
CA MET A 1 12.05 12.47 3.95
C MET A 1 11.24 12.13 2.71
N LYS A 2 11.24 10.87 2.23
CA LYS A 2 10.37 10.49 1.09
C LYS A 2 8.98 10.16 1.64
N GLN A 3 7.97 10.92 1.22
CA GLN A 3 6.57 10.59 1.47
C GLN A 3 6.11 9.58 0.42
N TYR A 4 5.22 8.65 0.79
CA TYR A 4 4.57 7.79 -0.19
C TYR A 4 3.74 8.68 -1.14
N PRO A 5 3.86 8.53 -2.47
CA PRO A 5 3.14 9.39 -3.40
C PRO A 5 1.64 9.16 -3.33
N SER A 6 0.85 10.18 -3.70
CA SER A 6 -0.57 9.95 -3.98
C SER A 6 -0.65 9.30 -5.35
N ILE A 7 -1.22 8.11 -5.40
CA ILE A 7 -1.47 7.42 -6.66
C ILE A 7 -2.69 8.09 -7.28
N ARG A 8 -2.59 8.56 -8.51
CA ARG A 8 -3.72 9.18 -9.20
C ARG A 8 -4.53 8.12 -9.93
N GLN A 9 -5.82 8.37 -10.11
CA GLN A 9 -6.55 7.67 -11.17
C GLN A 9 -5.96 8.15 -12.51
N SER A 10 -5.46 7.21 -13.31
CA SER A 10 -4.89 7.48 -14.62
C SER A 10 -5.68 6.69 -15.65
N ARG A 11 -6.09 7.34 -16.74
CA ARG A 11 -6.73 6.68 -17.89
C ARG A 11 -5.75 6.37 -19.02
N LYS A 12 -4.48 6.75 -18.87
CA LYS A 12 -3.44 6.46 -19.87
C LYS A 12 -3.12 4.98 -19.87
N SER A 13 -3.13 4.34 -21.05
CA SER A 13 -2.83 2.92 -21.16
C SER A 13 -1.37 2.57 -20.83
N PHE A 14 -1.17 1.42 -20.17
CA PHE A 14 0.14 0.80 -19.96
C PHE A 14 0.03 -0.66 -19.50
N GLN A 15 1.06 -1.46 -19.77
CA GLN A 15 1.20 -2.79 -19.19
C GLN A 15 1.49 -2.70 -17.69
N ALA A 16 0.65 -3.34 -16.89
CA ALA A 16 0.60 -3.17 -15.45
C ALA A 16 0.57 -4.49 -14.69
N TYR A 17 1.29 -4.52 -13.57
CA TYR A 17 1.10 -5.49 -12.49
C TYR A 17 0.02 -4.95 -11.57
N VAL A 18 -1.05 -5.71 -11.37
CA VAL A 18 -2.20 -5.26 -10.59
C VAL A 18 -2.23 -5.96 -9.24
N PHE A 19 -2.47 -5.17 -8.21
CA PHE A 19 -2.60 -5.61 -6.84
C PHE A 19 -3.94 -5.15 -6.29
N ASP A 20 -4.52 -5.97 -5.43
CA ASP A 20 -5.66 -5.56 -4.61
C ASP A 20 -5.33 -4.29 -3.80
N LYS A 21 -6.26 -3.33 -3.77
CA LYS A 21 -6.12 -2.11 -2.99
C LYS A 21 -6.82 -2.31 -1.65
N LEU A 22 -6.00 -2.47 -0.61
CA LEU A 22 -6.44 -2.55 0.77
C LEU A 22 -6.90 -1.17 1.27
N ASP A 23 -7.94 -1.18 2.10
CA ASP A 23 -8.51 0.02 2.71
C ASP A 23 -8.05 0.15 4.17
N GLY A 24 -7.25 1.17 4.43
CA GLY A 24 -6.76 1.42 5.77
C GLY A 24 -5.90 2.66 5.86
N SER A 25 -4.84 2.54 6.65
CA SER A 25 -3.91 3.63 6.92
C SER A 25 -2.50 3.26 6.49
N ASN A 26 -1.90 4.11 5.66
CA ASN A 26 -0.52 3.93 5.26
C ASN A 26 0.45 4.12 6.43
N LEU A 27 1.31 3.12 6.63
CA LEU A 27 2.44 3.14 7.56
C LEU A 27 3.76 3.12 6.78
N ARG A 28 4.75 3.86 7.28
CA ARG A 28 6.12 3.89 6.78
C ARG A 28 7.09 3.50 7.89
N PHE A 29 8.03 2.62 7.54
CA PHE A 29 9.15 2.22 8.38
C PHE A 29 10.46 2.53 7.65
N SER A 30 11.34 3.28 8.27
CA SER A 30 12.61 3.70 7.66
C SER A 30 13.77 2.96 8.32
N TRP A 31 14.63 2.36 7.51
CA TRP A 31 15.79 1.59 7.95
C TRP A 31 17.08 2.11 7.31
N ASN A 32 18.18 2.10 8.06
CA ASN A 32 19.51 2.25 7.49
C ASN A 32 20.53 1.33 8.16
N ARG A 33 21.63 1.05 7.45
CA ARG A 33 22.66 0.11 7.92
C ARG A 33 23.35 0.53 9.22
N ARG A 34 23.36 1.83 9.54
CA ARG A 34 24.03 2.37 10.75
C ARG A 34 23.18 2.22 12.00
N GLN A 35 21.88 2.49 11.89
CA GLN A 35 20.98 2.62 13.05
C GLN A 35 19.99 1.47 13.17
N GLY A 36 19.81 0.67 12.12
CA GLY A 36 18.69 -0.25 12.03
C GLY A 36 17.42 0.51 11.63
N TRP A 37 16.27 0.05 12.14
CA TRP A 37 14.99 0.76 12.01
C TRP A 37 15.02 1.99 12.91
N TYR A 38 14.85 3.18 12.33
CA TYR A 38 15.05 4.44 13.05
C TYR A 38 13.86 5.40 12.97
N GLU A 39 12.87 5.11 12.13
CA GLU A 39 11.67 5.95 12.01
C GLU A 39 10.45 5.09 11.73
N TYR A 40 9.37 5.44 12.41
CA TYR A 40 8.03 4.92 12.20
C TYR A 40 7.09 6.10 11.98
N ALA A 41 6.25 6.03 10.96
CA ALA A 41 5.43 7.16 10.54
C ALA A 41 4.13 6.69 9.86
N THR A 42 3.13 7.56 9.82
CA THR A 42 2.09 7.47 8.78
C THR A 42 2.59 8.15 7.51
N ARG A 43 1.72 8.25 6.50
CA ARG A 43 1.99 9.05 5.29
C ARG A 43 2.47 10.48 5.57
N THR A 44 1.92 11.16 6.58
CA THR A 44 2.09 12.61 6.77
C THR A 44 2.81 13.00 8.05
N ARG A 45 2.95 12.10 9.03
CA ARG A 45 3.57 12.41 10.32
C ARG A 45 4.37 11.25 10.90
N ASN A 46 5.41 11.57 11.65
CA ASN A 46 6.12 10.58 12.45
C ASN A 46 5.25 10.12 13.63
N LEU A 47 5.43 8.88 14.05
CA LEU A 47 4.71 8.23 15.14
C LEU A 47 5.68 7.85 16.25
N PRO A 48 5.31 8.03 17.53
CA PRO A 48 6.00 7.35 18.62
C PRO A 48 5.64 5.84 18.59
N ILE A 49 6.53 5.00 19.11
CA ILE A 49 6.37 3.53 19.09
C ILE A 49 5.14 3.09 19.91
N ASP A 50 4.83 3.81 20.99
CA ASP A 50 3.71 3.54 21.90
C ASP A 50 2.39 4.22 21.46
N HIS A 51 2.30 4.67 20.19
CA HIS A 51 1.09 5.31 19.69
C HIS A 51 -0.12 4.38 19.85
N LYS A 52 -1.15 4.84 20.59
CA LYS A 52 -2.32 4.05 20.99
C LYS A 52 -2.94 3.19 19.89
N LEU A 53 -3.13 3.77 18.70
CA LEU A 53 -3.74 3.10 17.54
C LEU A 53 -2.77 2.19 16.78
N TYR A 54 -1.50 2.60 16.69
CA TYR A 54 -0.58 2.11 15.67
C TYR A 54 0.53 1.23 16.24
N LYS A 55 0.62 1.12 17.57
CA LYS A 55 1.51 0.18 18.25
C LYS A 55 1.34 -1.25 17.75
N ILE A 56 0.09 -1.69 17.52
CA ILE A 56 -0.21 -3.02 16.97
C ILE A 56 0.43 -3.20 15.59
N GLY A 57 0.35 -2.17 14.74
CA GLY A 57 0.99 -2.18 13.43
C GLY A 57 2.51 -2.21 13.50
N TYR A 58 3.11 -1.50 14.46
CA TYR A 58 4.54 -1.57 14.74
C TYR A 58 4.95 -3.00 15.14
N GLU A 59 4.29 -3.59 16.13
CA GLU A 59 4.60 -4.94 16.61
C GLU A 59 4.45 -5.99 15.50
N TYR A 60 3.36 -5.92 14.72
CA TYR A 60 3.15 -6.79 13.57
C TYR A 60 4.30 -6.67 12.56
N PHE A 61 4.70 -5.44 12.23
CA PHE A 61 5.76 -5.22 11.26
C PHE A 61 7.07 -5.88 11.66
N PHE A 62 7.46 -5.74 12.93
CA PHE A 62 8.69 -6.34 13.43
C PHE A 62 8.62 -7.87 13.50
N ASN A 63 7.47 -8.42 13.82
CA ASN A 63 7.27 -9.87 13.88
C ASN A 63 7.27 -10.54 12.50
N VAL A 64 6.82 -9.84 11.45
CA VAL A 64 6.57 -10.45 10.13
C VAL A 64 7.56 -10.00 9.06
N TYR A 65 7.93 -8.73 9.03
CA TYR A 65 8.64 -8.13 7.89
C TYR A 65 10.07 -7.67 8.20
N ALA A 66 10.35 -7.20 9.42
CA ALA A 66 11.60 -6.52 9.72
C ALA A 66 12.84 -7.36 9.37
N ASP A 67 12.90 -8.60 9.83
CA ASP A 67 14.08 -9.45 9.65
C ASP A 67 14.31 -9.86 8.20
N ILE A 68 13.25 -10.23 7.47
CA ILE A 68 13.36 -10.58 6.05
C ILE A 68 13.77 -9.39 5.20
N ILE A 69 13.24 -8.18 5.48
CA ILE A 69 13.65 -6.95 4.78
C ILE A 69 15.11 -6.64 5.07
N VAL A 70 15.57 -6.78 6.33
CA VAL A 70 16.97 -6.53 6.71
C VAL A 70 17.92 -7.55 6.06
N ALA A 71 17.54 -8.82 6.04
CA ALA A 71 18.32 -9.87 5.36
C ALA A 71 18.46 -9.57 3.87
N THR A 72 17.35 -9.21 3.21
CA THR A 72 17.34 -8.79 1.79
C THR A 72 18.18 -7.54 1.56
N ALA A 73 18.07 -6.53 2.43
CA ALA A 73 18.86 -5.31 2.34
C ALA A 73 20.36 -5.58 2.45
N LYS A 74 20.79 -6.46 3.36
CA LYS A 74 22.19 -6.90 3.50
C LYS A 74 22.67 -7.64 2.25
N LYS A 75 21.90 -8.62 1.77
CA LYS A 75 22.21 -9.42 0.57
C LYS A 75 22.33 -8.54 -0.69
N LYS A 76 21.45 -7.56 -0.85
CA LYS A 76 21.43 -6.63 -1.99
C LYS A 76 22.36 -5.42 -1.81
N GLY A 77 23.05 -5.30 -0.67
CA GLY A 77 23.97 -4.20 -0.38
C GLY A 77 23.29 -2.83 -0.21
N TRP A 78 22.01 -2.78 0.14
CA TRP A 78 21.29 -1.53 0.37
C TRP A 78 21.78 -0.83 1.65
N LYS A 79 21.98 0.48 1.57
CA LYS A 79 22.47 1.28 2.71
C LYS A 79 21.34 1.89 3.55
N ARG A 80 20.18 2.10 2.91
CA ARG A 80 18.95 2.61 3.52
C ARG A 80 17.74 2.17 2.70
N LEU A 81 16.56 2.17 3.31
CA LEU A 81 15.29 1.91 2.63
C LEU A 81 14.13 2.53 3.41
N ASP A 82 13.03 2.77 2.70
CA ASP A 82 11.71 3.03 3.27
C ASP A 82 10.78 1.87 2.90
N ALA A 83 10.17 1.22 3.89
CA ALA A 83 9.14 0.21 3.72
C ALA A 83 7.77 0.85 3.92
N PHE A 84 6.86 0.61 2.99
CA PHE A 84 5.50 1.13 3.01
C PHE A 84 4.53 -0.02 3.16
N CYS A 85 3.64 0.10 4.14
CA CYS A 85 2.64 -0.91 4.43
C CYS A 85 1.26 -0.26 4.53
N GLU A 86 0.22 -1.08 4.36
CA GLU A 86 -1.14 -0.73 4.73
C GLU A 86 -1.46 -1.36 6.09
N PHE A 87 -1.93 -0.56 7.04
CA PHE A 87 -2.53 -1.03 8.30
C PHE A 87 -4.04 -1.13 8.11
N HIS A 88 -4.60 -2.32 8.27
CA HIS A 88 -6.02 -2.60 8.00
C HIS A 88 -6.51 -3.79 8.83
N GLY A 89 -7.82 -3.95 8.87
CA GLY A 89 -8.58 -5.02 9.50
C GLY A 89 -9.86 -5.24 8.69
N ASP A 90 -10.68 -6.22 9.04
CA ASP A 90 -11.85 -6.60 8.24
C ASP A 90 -12.88 -5.48 8.09
N ASN A 91 -12.99 -4.60 9.09
CA ASN A 91 -13.88 -3.45 9.08
C ASN A 91 -13.15 -2.11 8.90
N SER A 92 -11.90 -2.14 8.45
CA SER A 92 -11.19 -0.90 8.11
C SER A 92 -11.83 -0.22 6.91
N PHE A 93 -12.06 1.08 7.05
CA PHE A 93 -12.72 1.88 6.01
C PHE A 93 -12.30 3.34 6.07
N ALA A 94 -11.78 3.85 4.95
CA ALA A 94 -11.33 5.23 4.80
C ALA A 94 -10.31 5.65 5.87
N GLY A 95 -9.41 4.74 6.27
CA GLY A 95 -8.42 4.96 7.34
C GLY A 95 -8.98 4.98 8.77
N ARG A 96 -10.25 4.63 8.96
CA ARG A 96 -10.82 4.31 10.28
C ARG A 96 -10.71 2.81 10.53
N HIS A 97 -10.47 2.45 11.79
CA HIS A 97 -10.21 1.07 12.22
C HIS A 97 -11.03 0.75 13.47
N ASP A 98 -11.57 -0.46 13.54
CA ASP A 98 -12.12 -1.01 14.78
C ASP A 98 -10.99 -1.72 15.54
N LEU A 99 -10.65 -1.25 16.74
CA LEU A 99 -9.53 -1.84 17.49
C LEU A 99 -9.91 -3.07 18.30
N SER A 100 -11.18 -3.47 18.28
CA SER A 100 -11.63 -4.73 18.86
C SER A 100 -11.39 -5.93 17.93
N GLU A 101 -11.23 -5.70 16.63
CA GLU A 101 -10.88 -6.74 15.65
C GLU A 101 -9.36 -6.90 15.49
N GLN A 102 -8.97 -8.03 14.90
CA GLN A 102 -7.59 -8.30 14.57
C GLN A 102 -7.12 -7.37 13.45
N GLN A 103 -6.17 -6.49 13.78
CA GLN A 103 -5.49 -5.64 12.82
C GLN A 103 -4.29 -6.36 12.20
N ARG A 104 -3.98 -6.01 10.96
CA ARG A 104 -2.88 -6.55 10.16
C ARG A 104 -2.12 -5.42 9.47
N VAL A 105 -0.86 -5.71 9.16
CA VAL A 105 -0.01 -4.85 8.34
C VAL A 105 0.35 -5.63 7.10
N THR A 106 0.24 -5.01 5.93
CA THR A 106 0.60 -5.63 4.66
C THR A 106 1.61 -4.78 3.92
N LEU A 107 2.77 -5.35 3.60
CA LEU A 107 3.82 -4.65 2.85
C LEU A 107 3.32 -4.36 1.42
N ILE A 108 3.23 -3.09 1.05
CA ILE A 108 2.72 -2.68 -0.27
C ILE A 108 3.81 -2.17 -1.21
N ASP A 109 4.91 -1.64 -0.68
CA ASP A 109 6.04 -1.14 -1.46
C ASP A 109 7.33 -1.06 -0.64
N LEU A 110 8.46 -1.12 -1.33
CA LEU A 110 9.79 -0.90 -0.75
C LEU A 110 10.59 0.06 -1.62
N ALA A 111 11.18 1.09 -1.02
CA ALA A 111 12.03 2.06 -1.71
C ALA A 111 13.48 1.99 -1.21
N PRO A 112 14.31 1.09 -1.78
CA PRO A 112 15.70 0.99 -1.40
C PRO A 112 16.53 2.15 -1.96
N ASN A 113 17.40 2.70 -1.11
CA ASN A 113 18.35 3.76 -1.44
C ASN A 113 17.67 5.01 -2.03
N THR A 114 18.39 5.78 -2.86
CA THR A 114 17.84 6.94 -3.58
C THR A 114 17.05 6.56 -4.84
N ARG A 115 17.06 5.29 -5.27
CA ARG A 115 16.69 4.84 -6.62
C ARG A 115 15.19 4.80 -6.95
N GLY A 116 14.32 4.95 -5.96
CA GLY A 116 12.86 4.84 -6.16
C GLY A 116 12.32 3.54 -5.56
N PHE A 117 11.10 3.17 -5.94
CA PHE A 117 10.50 1.90 -5.51
C PHE A 117 11.12 0.73 -6.28
N LEU A 118 11.15 -0.45 -5.66
CA LEU A 118 11.34 -1.69 -6.39
C LEU A 118 10.31 -1.79 -7.52
N ASN A 119 10.72 -2.35 -8.65
CA ASN A 119 9.74 -2.71 -9.66
C ASN A 119 8.87 -3.87 -9.13
N PRO A 120 7.64 -4.06 -9.64
CA PRO A 120 6.70 -5.04 -9.10
C PRO A 120 7.17 -6.49 -9.16
N GLU A 121 7.91 -6.85 -10.20
CA GLU A 121 8.47 -8.20 -10.40
C GLU A 121 9.52 -8.51 -9.33
N GLU A 122 10.53 -7.63 -9.17
CA GLU A 122 11.54 -7.77 -8.12
C GLU A 122 10.91 -7.73 -6.72
N PHE A 123 9.86 -6.94 -6.52
CA PHE A 123 9.14 -6.89 -5.24
C PHE A 123 8.48 -8.24 -4.92
N LEU A 124 7.77 -8.83 -5.88
CA LEU A 124 7.14 -10.15 -5.73
C LEU A 124 8.19 -11.25 -5.50
N ASP A 125 9.27 -11.24 -6.28
CA ASP A 125 10.34 -12.25 -6.17
C ASP A 125 11.01 -12.22 -4.79
N LEU A 126 11.25 -11.03 -4.24
CA LEU A 126 11.95 -10.87 -2.97
C LEU A 126 11.07 -11.13 -1.74
N PHE A 127 9.75 -10.94 -1.85
CA PHE A 127 8.85 -10.90 -0.69
C PHE A 127 7.61 -11.81 -0.81
N SER A 128 7.55 -12.72 -1.78
CA SER A 128 6.45 -13.68 -1.94
C SER A 128 6.23 -14.61 -0.74
N THR A 129 7.20 -14.75 0.17
CA THR A 129 7.10 -15.60 1.36
C THR A 129 6.47 -14.90 2.57
N VAL A 130 6.11 -13.62 2.46
CA VAL A 130 5.41 -12.85 3.51
C VAL A 130 4.07 -12.35 2.98
N PRO A 131 3.13 -11.94 3.85
CA PRO A 131 1.85 -11.43 3.39
C PRO A 131 2.03 -10.19 2.52
N LEU A 132 1.46 -10.22 1.32
CA LEU A 132 1.43 -9.12 0.35
C LEU A 132 -0.04 -8.87 -0.07
N PRO A 133 -0.38 -7.70 -0.65
CA PRO A 133 -1.68 -7.54 -1.29
C PRO A 133 -1.81 -8.58 -2.39
N LYS A 134 -3.04 -9.09 -2.60
CA LYS A 134 -3.26 -10.13 -3.61
C LYS A 134 -2.80 -9.61 -4.97
N TYR A 135 -1.87 -10.34 -5.60
CA TYR A 135 -1.47 -10.09 -6.97
C TYR A 135 -2.54 -10.64 -7.91
N LEU A 136 -3.09 -9.78 -8.76
CA LEU A 136 -4.24 -10.07 -9.64
C LEU A 136 -3.80 -10.36 -11.08
N GLY A 137 -2.49 -10.36 -11.34
CA GLY A 137 -1.92 -10.64 -12.65
C GLY A 137 -1.39 -9.41 -13.38
N GLN A 138 -0.98 -9.64 -14.62
CA GLN A 138 -0.58 -8.59 -15.56
C GLN A 138 -1.74 -8.29 -16.49
N VAL A 139 -2.01 -7.00 -16.71
CA VAL A 139 -3.08 -6.54 -17.61
C VAL A 139 -2.60 -5.36 -18.42
N GLU A 140 -3.28 -5.11 -19.53
CA GLU A 140 -3.27 -3.78 -20.11
C GLU A 140 -4.20 -2.88 -19.27
N TRP A 141 -3.61 -1.94 -18.55
CA TRP A 141 -4.38 -0.93 -17.84
C TRP A 141 -5.01 0.01 -18.87
N ASN A 142 -6.32 0.02 -19.03
CA ASN A 142 -7.04 0.89 -19.96
C ASN A 142 -8.42 1.29 -19.38
N GLU A 143 -9.26 2.00 -20.15
CA GLU A 143 -10.59 2.42 -19.68
C GLU A 143 -11.49 1.21 -19.39
N ASP A 144 -11.50 0.19 -20.24
CA ASP A 144 -12.31 -1.03 -20.04
C ASP A 144 -11.96 -1.74 -18.72
N TYR A 145 -10.66 -1.86 -18.41
CA TYR A 145 -10.22 -2.46 -17.15
C TYR A 145 -10.62 -1.61 -15.94
N ILE A 146 -10.54 -0.28 -16.06
CA ILE A 146 -10.99 0.64 -15.01
C ILE A 146 -12.49 0.49 -14.79
N ASP A 147 -13.29 0.38 -15.85
CA ASP A 147 -14.74 0.23 -15.77
C ASP A 147 -15.13 -1.13 -15.19
N ALA A 148 -14.39 -2.20 -15.51
CA ALA A 148 -14.56 -3.50 -14.86
C ALA A 148 -14.29 -3.44 -13.35
N VAL A 149 -13.25 -2.71 -12.91
CA VAL A 149 -13.00 -2.45 -11.48
C VAL A 149 -14.15 -1.67 -10.86
N ARG A 150 -14.65 -0.63 -11.54
CA ARG A 150 -15.77 0.19 -11.05
C ARG A 150 -17.02 -0.64 -10.83
N GLN A 151 -17.31 -1.56 -11.74
CA GLN A 151 -18.44 -2.48 -11.68
C GLN A 151 -18.23 -3.66 -10.70
N GLY A 152 -17.05 -3.79 -10.11
CA GLY A 152 -16.74 -4.88 -9.17
C GLY A 152 -16.57 -6.25 -9.85
N LEU A 153 -16.17 -6.27 -11.13
CA LEU A 153 -16.06 -7.49 -11.93
C LEU A 153 -14.69 -8.19 -11.82
N ILE A 154 -13.71 -7.57 -11.16
CA ILE A 154 -12.37 -8.15 -11.02
C ILE A 154 -12.36 -9.13 -9.85
N GLU A 155 -12.10 -10.40 -10.16
CA GLU A 155 -12.03 -11.44 -9.14
C GLU A 155 -10.89 -11.21 -8.15
N GLY A 156 -11.17 -11.36 -6.86
CA GLY A 156 -10.15 -11.32 -5.81
C GLY A 156 -9.78 -9.94 -5.29
N ILE A 157 -10.41 -8.87 -5.78
CA ILE A 157 -10.30 -7.56 -5.15
C ILE A 157 -11.08 -7.54 -3.84
N THR A 158 -10.58 -6.79 -2.88
CA THR A 158 -11.35 -6.38 -1.70
C THR A 158 -12.25 -5.19 -2.05
N PHE A 159 -12.88 -4.59 -1.04
CA PHE A 159 -13.94 -3.60 -1.22
C PHE A 159 -13.48 -2.34 -1.97
N GLU A 160 -12.26 -1.84 -1.73
CA GLU A 160 -11.85 -0.53 -2.29
C GLU A 160 -11.53 -0.56 -3.78
N GLY A 161 -10.76 -1.53 -4.27
CA GLY A 161 -10.42 -1.63 -5.69
C GLY A 161 -9.01 -2.15 -5.95
N VAL A 162 -8.26 -1.50 -6.85
CA VAL A 162 -6.94 -1.98 -7.29
C VAL A 162 -5.89 -0.87 -7.41
N VAL A 163 -4.62 -1.28 -7.26
CA VAL A 163 -3.43 -0.49 -7.61
C VAL A 163 -2.68 -1.17 -8.75
N ALA A 164 -2.39 -0.42 -9.80
CA ALA A 164 -1.62 -0.85 -10.96
C ALA A 164 -0.24 -0.22 -10.96
N LYS A 165 0.80 -1.03 -11.21
CA LYS A 165 2.20 -0.60 -11.21
C LYS A 165 2.88 -1.04 -12.51
N SER A 166 3.62 -0.14 -13.14
CA SER A 166 4.40 -0.48 -14.35
C SER A 166 5.73 -1.14 -13.98
N ALA A 167 6.17 -2.13 -14.76
CA ALA A 167 7.48 -2.77 -14.58
C ALA A 167 8.64 -1.89 -15.04
N THR A 168 8.46 -1.11 -16.10
CA THR A 168 9.55 -0.40 -16.79
C THR A 168 9.69 1.06 -16.41
N LYS A 169 8.63 1.67 -15.87
CA LYS A 169 8.60 3.07 -15.45
C LYS A 169 8.07 3.14 -14.03
N GLN A 170 8.50 4.15 -13.27
CA GLN A 170 7.93 4.47 -11.95
C GLN A 170 6.53 5.12 -12.14
N ARG A 171 5.60 4.36 -12.69
CA ARG A 171 4.21 4.74 -12.96
C ARG A 171 3.29 3.87 -12.12
N MET A 172 2.38 4.51 -11.40
CA MET A 172 1.32 3.86 -10.65
C MET A 172 -0.03 4.50 -10.99
N ALA A 173 -1.07 3.69 -11.00
CA ALA A 173 -2.45 4.11 -11.17
C ALA A 173 -3.33 3.38 -10.15
N LYS A 174 -4.51 3.92 -9.86
CA LYS A 174 -5.52 3.25 -9.03
C LYS A 174 -6.89 3.38 -9.66
N ALA A 175 -7.74 2.38 -9.42
CA ALA A 175 -9.17 2.42 -9.68
C ALA A 175 -9.87 1.89 -8.44
N LYS A 176 -11.00 2.52 -8.09
CA LYS A 176 -11.80 2.12 -6.94
C LYS A 176 -13.11 1.49 -7.43
N THR A 177 -13.77 0.68 -6.63
CA THR A 177 -15.11 0.17 -6.97
C THR A 177 -16.14 1.30 -6.86
N GLN A 178 -17.29 1.18 -7.53
CA GLN A 178 -18.39 2.12 -7.37
C GLN A 178 -19.00 2.00 -5.96
N ALA A 179 -19.15 0.77 -5.47
CA ALA A 179 -19.68 0.51 -4.12
C ALA A 179 -18.87 1.22 -3.02
N TRP A 180 -17.53 1.23 -3.12
CA TRP A 180 -16.69 1.96 -2.20
C TRP A 180 -16.88 3.47 -2.30
N ILE A 181 -16.96 4.01 -3.52
CA ILE A 181 -17.24 5.44 -3.75
C ILE A 181 -18.57 5.84 -3.13
N ASP A 182 -19.62 5.07 -3.38
CA ASP A 182 -20.97 5.38 -2.91
C ASP A 182 -21.00 5.41 -1.38
N ARG A 183 -20.34 4.44 -0.72
CA ARG A 183 -20.22 4.41 0.74
C ARG A 183 -19.46 5.63 1.28
N ILE A 184 -18.37 6.05 0.62
CA ILE A 184 -17.66 7.27 1.02
C ILE A 184 -18.55 8.50 0.90
N MET A 185 -19.27 8.66 -0.20
CA MET A 185 -20.16 9.80 -0.41
C MET A 185 -21.31 9.80 0.60
N GLN A 186 -21.84 8.62 0.95
CA GLN A 186 -22.86 8.46 1.97
C GLN A 186 -22.36 8.83 3.37
N GLU A 187 -21.15 8.40 3.75
CA GLU A 187 -20.63 8.63 5.12
C GLU A 187 -20.03 10.02 5.34
N PHE A 188 -19.43 10.62 4.30
CA PHE A 188 -18.66 11.87 4.43
C PHE A 188 -19.27 13.05 3.67
N GLY A 189 -20.32 12.82 2.89
CA GLY A 189 -20.92 13.82 2.01
C GLY A 189 -20.04 14.19 0.83
N GLU A 190 -20.54 15.07 -0.03
CA GLU A 190 -19.93 15.36 -1.33
C GLU A 190 -18.53 15.98 -1.22
N VAL A 191 -18.37 16.99 -0.34
CA VAL A 191 -17.13 17.76 -0.26
C VAL A 191 -15.98 16.95 0.33
N GLU A 192 -16.20 16.29 1.46
CA GLU A 192 -15.14 15.52 2.13
C GLU A 192 -14.94 14.17 1.44
N GLY A 193 -16.03 13.52 1.01
CA GLY A 193 -15.97 12.30 0.21
C GLY A 193 -15.15 12.47 -1.07
N ALA A 194 -15.33 13.57 -1.80
CA ALA A 194 -14.53 13.85 -3.00
C ALA A 194 -13.03 13.99 -2.72
N LYS A 195 -12.61 14.43 -1.53
CA LYS A 195 -11.20 14.49 -1.15
C LYS A 195 -10.65 13.09 -0.87
N ILE A 196 -11.40 12.26 -0.15
CA ILE A 196 -11.03 10.87 0.18
C ILE A 196 -10.99 9.99 -1.07
N ILE A 197 -11.87 10.21 -2.04
CA ILE A 197 -11.83 9.48 -3.31
C ILE A 197 -10.54 9.78 -4.09
N LYS A 198 -10.05 11.02 -4.01
CA LYS A 198 -8.84 11.47 -4.72
C LYS A 198 -7.53 11.07 -4.03
N SER A 199 -7.51 10.92 -2.70
CA SER A 199 -6.32 10.56 -1.91
C SER A 199 -5.77 9.19 -2.26
#